data_AF-A0AA42ZCC8-F1
#
_entry.id   AF-A0AA42ZCC8-F1
#
_cell.length_a   1.000
_cell.length_b   1.000
_cell.length_c   1.000
_cell.angle_alpha   90.00
_cell.angle_beta   90.00
_cell.angle_gamma   90.00
#
_symmetry.space_group_name_H-M   'P 1'
#
loop_
_entity.id
_entity.type
_entity.pdbx_description
1 polymer ?
#
loop_
_entity_poly.entity_id
_entity_poly.type
_entity_poly.pdbx_seq_one_letter_code
_entity_poly.pdbx_strand_id
1 'polypeptide(L)'
;MIRATKVLQQPKNLYDEILADFDLDYLWRDDYEKISGGLYKEFMHFGVVKNESDWIQLQVKFLENHSFHTDWAKLNRDPQKAQLLQRVHDKAEALGLSKKAS
;
A
#
# COMPACT_ATOMS: atom_id res chain seq x y z
N MET A 1 -2.32 13.09 -18.54
CA MET A 1 -1.94 11.87 -17.81
C MET A 1 -2.56 11.95 -16.40
N ILE A 2 -3.81 11.53 -16.23
CA ILE A 2 -4.57 11.54 -14.95
C ILE A 2 -5.36 10.21 -14.81
N ARG A 3 -4.84 9.13 -15.40
CA ARG A 3 -5.53 7.81 -15.45
C ARG A 3 -4.70 6.65 -14.92
N ALA A 4 -3.42 6.88 -14.61
CA ALA A 4 -2.57 5.91 -13.94
C ALA A 4 -2.86 5.82 -12.43
N THR A 5 -3.59 6.76 -11.85
CA THR A 5 -3.88 6.79 -10.39
C THR A 5 -5.11 5.95 -9.99
N LYS A 6 -5.63 5.09 -10.88
CA LYS A 6 -6.66 4.11 -10.50
C LYS A 6 -5.98 2.89 -9.88
N VAL A 7 -6.24 2.66 -8.60
CA VAL A 7 -5.93 1.39 -7.93
C VAL A 7 -6.51 0.25 -8.79
N LEU A 8 -5.67 -0.72 -9.17
CA LEU A 8 -5.77 -1.60 -10.34
C LEU A 8 -5.23 -0.97 -11.64
N GLN A 9 -3.94 -0.65 -11.64
CA GLN A 9 -3.23 -0.24 -12.84
C GLN A 9 -3.13 -1.43 -13.81
N GLN A 10 -3.57 -1.21 -15.05
CA GLN A 10 -3.35 -2.13 -16.17
C GLN A 10 -2.41 -1.43 -17.15
N PRO A 11 -1.11 -1.35 -16.84
CA PRO A 11 -0.16 -0.68 -17.71
C PRO A 11 -0.12 -1.39 -19.07
N LYS A 12 -0.07 -0.61 -20.15
CA LYS A 12 -0.15 -1.14 -21.53
C LYS A 12 1.20 -1.13 -22.25
N ASN A 13 2.19 -0.47 -21.65
CA ASN A 13 3.53 -0.32 -22.17
C ASN A 13 4.51 -0.09 -21.01
N LEU A 14 5.80 -0.20 -21.29
CA LEU A 14 6.87 -0.06 -20.30
C LEU A 14 6.83 1.29 -19.54
N TYR A 15 6.47 2.40 -20.19
CA TYR A 15 6.40 3.69 -19.52
C TYR A 15 5.26 3.74 -18.50
N ASP A 16 4.11 3.13 -18.83
CA ASP A 16 3.00 2.98 -17.91
C ASP A 16 3.39 2.09 -16.72
N GLU A 17 4.16 1.02 -16.94
CA GLU A 17 4.68 0.14 -15.88
C GLU A 17 5.63 0.89 -14.93
N ILE A 18 6.53 1.70 -15.48
CA ILE A 18 7.45 2.53 -14.69
C ILE A 18 6.66 3.55 -13.86
N LEU A 19 5.67 4.22 -14.46
CA LEU A 19 4.83 5.18 -13.76
C LEU A 19 3.99 4.53 -12.67
N ALA A 20 3.47 3.33 -12.94
CA ALA A 20 2.73 2.51 -12.00
C ALA A 20 3.56 2.18 -10.76
N ASP A 21 4.78 1.67 -10.96
CA ASP A 21 5.71 1.35 -9.87
C ASP A 21 6.16 2.60 -9.09
N PHE A 22 6.27 3.75 -9.76
CA PHE A 22 6.69 5.02 -9.13
C PHE A 22 5.59 5.69 -8.30
N ASP A 23 4.32 5.54 -8.68
CA ASP A 23 3.17 6.09 -7.94
C ASP A 23 3.15 5.61 -6.47
N LEU A 24 3.69 4.41 -6.24
CA LEU A 24 3.72 3.75 -4.94
C LEU A 24 5.10 3.81 -4.26
N ASP A 25 6.04 4.62 -4.76
CA ASP A 25 7.41 4.73 -4.21
C ASP A 25 7.44 5.18 -2.74
N TYR A 26 6.43 5.93 -2.28
CA TYR A 26 6.37 6.44 -0.90
C TYR A 26 6.17 5.33 0.15
N LEU A 27 5.68 4.15 -0.25
CA LEU A 27 5.42 3.04 0.68
C LEU A 27 6.71 2.51 1.32
N TRP A 28 7.84 2.66 0.63
CA TRP A 28 9.11 2.05 1.02
C TRP A 28 10.16 3.09 1.44
N ARG A 29 9.76 4.36 1.58
CA ARG A 29 10.64 5.46 1.98
C ARG A 29 10.55 5.71 3.49
N ASP A 30 11.56 6.41 4.01
CA ASP A 30 11.63 6.79 5.43
C ASP A 30 10.52 7.77 5.84
N ASP A 31 9.94 8.52 4.89
CA ASP A 31 8.83 9.43 5.11
C ASP A 31 7.44 8.76 5.00
N TYR A 32 7.40 7.42 4.87
CA TYR A 32 6.16 6.64 4.79
C TYR A 32 5.15 6.99 5.89
N GLU A 33 5.55 7.00 7.17
CA GLU A 33 4.63 7.25 8.29
C GLU A 33 4.00 8.66 8.20
N LYS A 34 4.74 9.64 7.69
CA LYS A 34 4.24 11.01 7.49
C LYS A 34 3.21 11.06 6.36
N ILE A 35 3.52 10.45 5.22
CA ILE A 35 2.65 10.46 4.04
C ILE A 35 1.40 9.60 4.29
N SER A 36 1.59 8.39 4.80
CA SER A 36 0.52 7.44 5.18
C SER A 36 -0.40 8.05 6.25
N GLY A 37 0.15 8.75 7.24
CA GLY A 37 -0.65 9.48 8.24
C GLY A 37 -1.46 10.64 7.67
N GLY A 38 -0.96 11.32 6.63
CA GLY A 38 -1.72 12.31 5.86
C GLY A 38 -2.88 11.66 5.11
N LEU A 39 -2.58 10.59 4.36
CA LEU A 39 -3.57 9.83 3.59
C LEU A 39 -4.67 9.24 4.48
N TYR A 40 -4.31 8.74 5.67
CA TYR A 40 -5.29 8.27 6.66
C TYR A 40 -6.28 9.36 7.05
N LYS A 41 -5.80 10.58 7.32
CA LYS A 41 -6.67 11.72 7.67
C LYS A 41 -7.60 12.10 6.53
N GLU A 42 -7.09 12.08 5.30
CA GLU A 42 -7.90 12.33 4.10
C GLU A 42 -8.98 11.24 3.96
N PHE A 43 -8.62 9.97 4.11
CA PHE A 43 -9.56 8.85 3.97
C PHE A 43 -10.62 8.86 5.06
N MET A 44 -10.27 9.25 6.29
CA MET A 44 -11.22 9.50 7.37
C MET A 44 -12.16 10.65 7.03
N HIS A 45 -11.63 11.76 6.50
CA HIS A 45 -12.42 12.93 6.11
C HIS A 45 -13.43 12.61 4.98
N PHE A 46 -13.01 11.83 3.99
CA PHE A 46 -13.87 11.39 2.89
C PHE A 46 -14.75 10.17 3.24
N GLY A 47 -14.65 9.64 4.47
CA GLY A 47 -15.45 8.50 4.93
C GLY A 47 -15.10 7.16 4.28
N VAL A 48 -13.91 7.05 3.68
CA VAL A 48 -13.39 5.79 3.10
C VAL A 48 -13.07 4.78 4.21
N VAL A 49 -12.55 5.28 5.33
CA VAL A 49 -12.31 4.50 6.55
C VAL A 49 -12.93 5.24 7.74
N LYS A 50 -13.39 4.50 8.76
CA LYS A 50 -14.07 5.10 9.92
C LYS A 50 -13.22 5.12 11.18
N ASN A 51 -12.20 4.27 11.22
CA ASN A 51 -11.32 4.10 12.36
C ASN A 51 -9.98 3.51 11.91
N GLU A 52 -9.05 3.38 12.85
CA GLU A 52 -7.73 2.83 12.62
C GLU A 52 -7.77 1.35 12.20
N SER A 53 -8.72 0.57 12.70
CA SER A 53 -8.85 -0.84 12.31
C SER A 53 -9.21 -1.01 10.83
N ASP A 54 -10.15 -0.20 10.33
CA ASP A 54 -10.51 -0.14 8.91
C ASP A 54 -9.30 0.26 8.06
N TRP A 55 -8.52 1.24 8.55
CA TRP A 55 -7.30 1.69 7.89
C TRP A 55 -6.25 0.58 7.79
N ILE A 56 -5.94 -0.10 8.89
CA ILE A 56 -4.96 -1.18 8.91
C ILE A 56 -5.40 -2.33 8.00
N GLN A 57 -6.67 -2.73 8.03
CA GLN A 57 -7.18 -3.77 7.12
C GLN A 57 -7.08 -3.36 5.65
N LEU A 58 -7.36 -2.09 5.34
CA LEU A 58 -7.21 -1.55 3.99
C LEU A 58 -5.75 -1.58 3.54
N GLN A 59 -4.81 -1.20 4.41
CA GLN A 59 -3.37 -1.25 4.15
C GLN A 59 -2.89 -2.70 3.90
N VAL A 60 -3.28 -3.66 4.74
CA VAL A 60 -2.94 -5.09 4.54
C VAL A 60 -3.43 -5.55 3.18
N LYS A 61 -4.73 -5.38 2.88
CA LYS A 61 -5.30 -5.82 1.59
C LYS A 61 -4.63 -5.15 0.40
N PHE A 62 -4.30 -3.87 0.52
CA PHE A 62 -3.64 -3.13 -0.55
C PHE A 62 -2.23 -3.68 -0.82
N LEU A 63 -1.42 -3.87 0.23
CA LEU A 63 -0.07 -4.40 0.09
C LEU A 63 -0.06 -5.87 -0.38
N GLU A 64 -0.98 -6.72 0.11
CA GLU A 64 -1.09 -8.12 -0.33
C GLU A 64 -1.43 -8.24 -1.82
N ASN A 65 -2.35 -7.41 -2.32
CA ASN A 65 -2.80 -7.46 -3.71
C ASN A 65 -1.90 -6.70 -4.69
N HIS A 66 -1.03 -5.81 -4.20
CA HIS A 66 -0.11 -5.06 -5.04
C HIS A 66 1.00 -5.97 -5.60
N SER A 67 1.40 -5.79 -6.85
CA SER A 67 2.59 -6.43 -7.42
C SER A 67 3.29 -5.42 -8.31
N PHE A 68 4.61 -5.37 -8.23
CA PHE A 68 5.40 -4.50 -9.11
C PHE A 68 5.36 -5.02 -10.54
N HIS A 69 5.39 -4.10 -11.49
CA HIS A 69 5.34 -4.42 -12.91
C HIS A 69 6.74 -4.68 -13.46
N THR A 70 7.68 -3.77 -13.20
CA THR A 70 9.05 -3.83 -13.73
C THR A 70 9.94 -4.77 -12.92
N ASP A 71 10.90 -5.43 -13.59
CA ASP A 71 11.84 -6.34 -12.92
C ASP A 71 12.78 -5.61 -11.96
N TRP A 72 13.11 -4.34 -12.28
CA TRP A 72 13.88 -3.50 -11.37
C TRP A 72 13.11 -3.24 -10.07
N ALA A 73 11.82 -2.89 -10.15
CA ALA A 73 11.02 -2.63 -8.97
C ALA A 73 10.81 -3.90 -8.15
N LYS A 74 10.51 -5.05 -8.75
CA LYS A 74 10.45 -6.34 -8.05
C LYS A 74 11.73 -6.61 -7.26
N LEU A 75 12.90 -6.56 -7.91
CA LEU A 75 14.18 -6.85 -7.28
C LEU A 75 14.52 -5.91 -6.12
N ASN A 76 14.24 -4.61 -6.27
CA ASN A 76 14.67 -3.59 -5.30
C ASN A 76 13.62 -3.26 -4.23
N ARG A 77 12.34 -3.50 -4.52
CA ARG A 77 11.21 -3.07 -3.67
C ARG A 77 10.45 -4.21 -3.02
N ASP A 78 10.48 -5.44 -3.55
CA ASP A 78 9.83 -6.58 -2.89
C ASP A 78 10.34 -6.83 -1.45
N PRO A 79 11.66 -6.72 -1.15
CA PRO A 79 12.14 -6.88 0.22
C PRO A 79 11.57 -5.81 1.17
N GLN A 80 11.45 -4.57 0.69
CA GLN A 80 10.94 -3.44 1.47
C GLN A 80 9.43 -3.55 1.68
N LYS A 81 8.71 -3.99 0.64
CA LYS A 81 7.29 -4.32 0.70
C LYS A 81 7.02 -5.40 1.74
N ALA A 82 7.83 -6.47 1.76
CA ALA A 82 7.69 -7.55 2.75
C ALA A 82 7.89 -7.04 4.19
N GLN A 83 8.89 -6.17 4.41
CA GLN A 83 9.11 -5.53 5.72
C GLN A 83 7.92 -4.66 6.15
N LEU A 84 7.39 -3.85 5.23
CA LEU A 84 6.22 -3.03 5.52
C LEU A 84 5.00 -3.91 5.83
N LEU A 85 4.75 -4.94 5.03
CA LEU A 85 3.64 -5.87 5.23
C LEU A 85 3.71 -6.52 6.62
N GLN A 86 4.89 -6.95 7.05
CA GLN A 86 5.08 -7.47 8.41
C GLN A 86 4.73 -6.42 9.47
N ARG A 87 5.22 -5.18 9.34
CA ARG A 87 4.89 -4.09 10.30
C ARG A 87 3.39 -3.84 10.37
N VAL A 88 2.69 -3.88 9.24
CA VAL A 88 1.23 -3.67 9.20
C VAL A 88 0.49 -4.87 9.81
N HIS A 89 0.97 -6.11 9.60
CA HIS A 89 0.43 -7.28 10.30
C HIS A 89 0.63 -7.19 11.81
N ASP A 90 1.82 -6.82 12.28
CA ASP A 90 2.09 -6.64 13.71
C ASP A 90 1.14 -5.59 14.33
N LYS A 91 0.90 -4.47 13.61
CA LYS A 91 -0.10 -3.46 14.00
C LYS A 91 -1.53 -4.06 14.02
N ALA A 92 -1.89 -4.89 13.05
CA ALA A 92 -3.19 -5.56 13.00
C ALA A 92 -3.38 -6.53 14.19
N GLU A 93 -2.35 -7.29 14.55
CA GLU A 93 -2.38 -8.21 15.70
C GLU A 93 -2.51 -7.44 17.02
N ALA A 94 -1.76 -6.35 17.19
CA ALA A 94 -1.86 -5.48 18.37
C ALA A 94 -3.27 -4.89 18.56
N LEU A 95 -3.98 -4.65 17.46
CA LEU A 95 -5.38 -4.19 17.46
C LEU A 95 -6.42 -5.32 17.59
N GLY A 96 -5.97 -6.58 17.72
CA GLY A 96 -6.85 -7.74 17.83
C GLY A 96 -7.58 -8.11 16.53
N LEU A 97 -7.07 -7.65 15.37
CA LEU A 97 -7.68 -7.88 14.05
C LEU A 97 -7.21 -9.19 13.39
N SER A 98 -6.36 -9.96 14.07
CA SER A 98 -5.84 -11.22 13.56
C SER A 98 -6.98 -12.21 13.31
N LYS A 99 -6.92 -12.88 12.14
CA LYS A 99 -7.89 -13.89 11.71
C LYS A 99 -8.05 -14.90 12.86
N LYS A 100 -9.29 -15.06 13.36
CA LYS A 100 -9.69 -16.37 13.89
C LYS A 100 -9.43 -17.35 12.75
N ALA A 101 -8.35 -18.12 12.85
CA ALA A 101 -8.19 -19.33 12.07
C ALA A 101 -9.41 -20.21 12.39
N SER A 102 -10.30 -20.35 11.42
CA SER A 102 -11.37 -21.34 11.40
C SER A 102 -11.19 -22.21 10.18
#